data_AF-A0A2M7I3G5-F1
#
_entry.id   AF-A0A2M7I3G5-F1
#
_cell.length_a   1.000
_cell.length_b   1.000
_cell.length_c   1.000
_cell.angle_alpha   90.00
_cell.angle_beta   90.00
_cell.angle_gamma   90.00
#
_symmetry.space_group_name_H-M   'P 1'
#
loop_
_entity.id
_entity.type
_entity.pdbx_description
1 polymer ?
#
loop_
_entity_poly.entity_id
_entity_poly.type
_entity_poly.pdbx_seq_one_letter_code
_entity_poly.pdbx_strand_id
1 'polypeptide(L)'
;MLLNISIIFNMQKRKLNFSKDKAWMDNSIILTKHTLVWLYQLSEKYNKKIDTLDRIPTEELKEIADRNFNALWLIGIWERSKASKKIKNLTGNLDCVSSAYSIYDYKIAENLGGKKALLNLSKRAGEFGIKLACDFVPNHTGLNSDWLYNHPDYFIQTDSPPFKNYTFTGKNLSDNKSFEIVIEDGYYSHKDAAVVFQFKDKRNGKVRYIYHGNDGTNMPWNDTAQLDFSKAKVRQALIKQIKNIGKLFPIIRIDAAMMITKYHFARLWYPNQYQQSPIPSRQLAMIEEKAFNKKMPNEFWLELTNEIKKSNKEIFLFAETYWMTEWYFIKELGMNRVYNSAFMHMLLAERTNEYKNMLKGILYENIEILKRLVNYLSNPDEEPIANKFGKGDKYLGVTIMMLTLPGLPLFSHGQIEGFYEKYGMEYYRPWNDEKIDESFLNRHKKEIFPLMKKRKL
;
A
#
# COMPACT_ATOMS: atom_id res chain seq x y z
N MET A 1 20.31 10.59 -14.15
CA MET A 1 20.72 9.58 -15.16
C MET A 1 19.47 9.17 -15.92
N LEU A 2 19.44 9.55 -17.19
CA LEU A 2 18.27 9.66 -18.05
C LEU A 2 17.63 8.30 -18.33
N LEU A 3 16.34 8.15 -17.98
CA LEU A 3 15.47 7.22 -18.70
C LEU A 3 15.58 7.60 -20.19
N ASN A 4 16.00 6.63 -21.01
CA ASN A 4 16.21 6.78 -22.45
C ASN A 4 15.13 7.65 -23.10
N ILE A 5 15.52 8.84 -23.55
CA ILE A 5 14.70 9.83 -24.28
C ILE A 5 14.04 9.19 -25.52
N SER A 6 14.58 8.09 -26.03
CA SER A 6 14.05 7.27 -27.11
C SER A 6 12.71 6.58 -26.79
N ILE A 7 12.37 6.36 -25.51
CA ILE A 7 11.05 5.83 -25.12
C ILE A 7 9.99 6.95 -25.20
N ILE A 8 10.38 8.19 -24.91
CA ILE A 8 9.47 9.35 -24.85
C ILE A 8 9.05 9.80 -26.26
N PHE A 9 9.96 9.76 -27.24
CA PHE A 9 9.66 10.21 -28.61
C PHE A 9 8.76 9.27 -29.42
N ASN A 10 8.61 8.00 -29.02
CA ASN A 10 7.70 7.06 -29.69
C ASN A 10 6.25 7.11 -29.13
N MET A 11 5.96 8.04 -28.23
CA MET A 11 4.70 8.09 -27.47
C MET A 11 3.51 8.73 -28.21
N GLN A 12 3.72 9.43 -29.34
CA GLN A 12 2.64 10.16 -30.01
C GLN A 12 1.65 9.27 -30.81
N LYS A 13 1.86 7.94 -30.92
CA LYS A 13 1.00 7.04 -31.72
C LYS A 13 0.50 5.77 -31.02
N ARG A 14 0.76 5.59 -29.71
CA ARG A 14 0.23 4.42 -28.98
C ARG A 14 -1.18 4.68 -28.45
N LYS A 15 -2.10 3.75 -28.69
CA LYS A 15 -3.44 3.76 -28.11
C LYS A 15 -3.33 3.61 -26.60
N LEU A 16 -3.81 4.62 -25.86
CA LEU A 16 -3.80 4.62 -24.39
C LEU A 16 -4.56 3.40 -23.85
N ASN A 17 -3.94 2.66 -22.93
CA ASN A 17 -4.49 1.40 -22.38
C ASN A 17 -5.34 1.62 -21.12
N PHE A 18 -6.16 2.66 -21.15
CA PHE A 18 -7.02 3.05 -20.04
C PHE A 18 -7.96 1.92 -19.62
N SER A 19 -8.03 1.66 -18.31
CA SER A 19 -9.11 0.85 -17.76
C SER A 19 -10.42 1.62 -17.84
N LYS A 20 -11.48 0.89 -18.18
CA LYS A 20 -12.84 1.42 -18.24
C LYS A 20 -13.34 1.63 -16.81
N ASP A 21 -13.81 2.83 -16.54
CA ASP A 21 -14.41 3.16 -15.25
C ASP A 21 -15.93 2.99 -15.31
N LYS A 22 -16.51 2.73 -14.14
CA LYS A 22 -17.95 2.77 -13.92
C LYS A 22 -18.31 4.11 -13.31
N ALA A 23 -19.55 4.57 -13.49
CA ALA A 23 -20.00 5.87 -13.01
C ALA A 23 -19.75 6.11 -11.50
N TRP A 24 -19.78 5.05 -10.69
CA TRP A 24 -19.49 5.15 -9.26
C TRP A 24 -18.00 5.38 -8.95
N MET A 25 -17.09 4.93 -9.80
CA MET A 25 -15.64 5.07 -9.61
C MET A 25 -15.21 6.53 -9.76
N ASP A 26 -15.81 7.26 -10.71
CA ASP A 26 -15.52 8.67 -10.95
C ASP A 26 -15.99 9.56 -9.80
N ASN A 27 -17.10 9.18 -9.15
CA ASN A 27 -17.68 9.93 -8.04
C ASN A 27 -17.21 9.45 -6.66
N SER A 28 -16.21 8.56 -6.61
CA SER A 28 -15.72 8.02 -5.33
C SER A 28 -14.98 9.08 -4.51
N ILE A 29 -15.25 9.14 -3.21
CA ILE A 29 -14.51 9.93 -2.21
C ILE A 29 -14.16 8.99 -1.06
N ILE A 30 -12.87 8.73 -0.88
CA ILE A 30 -12.38 7.70 0.05
C ILE A 30 -12.03 8.33 1.39
N LEU A 31 -12.58 7.75 2.47
CA LEU A 31 -12.10 7.95 3.84
C LEU A 31 -11.18 6.80 4.24
N THR A 32 -9.99 7.14 4.72
CA THR A 32 -9.00 6.16 5.18
C THR A 32 -9.04 6.01 6.69
N LYS A 33 -8.99 4.78 7.20
CA LYS A 33 -8.88 4.50 8.64
C LYS A 33 -7.88 3.36 8.92
N HIS A 34 -6.88 3.65 9.76
CA HIS A 34 -6.11 2.62 10.47
C HIS A 34 -7.06 1.80 11.35
N THR A 35 -7.34 0.55 10.96
CA THR A 35 -8.49 -0.18 11.50
C THR A 35 -8.43 -0.33 13.02
N LEU A 36 -7.34 -0.86 13.58
CA LEU A 36 -7.25 -1.11 15.03
C LEU A 36 -7.35 0.19 15.85
N VAL A 37 -6.61 1.22 15.44
CA VAL A 37 -6.66 2.55 16.07
C VAL A 37 -8.08 3.13 16.01
N TRP A 38 -8.75 3.01 14.86
CA TRP A 38 -10.11 3.50 14.69
C TRP A 38 -11.12 2.72 15.54
N LEU A 39 -11.03 1.39 15.62
CA LEU A 39 -11.88 0.58 16.50
C LEU A 39 -11.71 0.97 17.97
N TYR A 40 -10.48 1.28 18.41
CA TYR A 40 -10.24 1.85 19.74
C TYR A 40 -10.93 3.20 19.91
N GLN A 41 -10.72 4.15 18.99
CA GLN A 41 -11.35 5.48 19.05
C GLN A 41 -12.89 5.39 19.03
N LEU A 42 -13.47 4.48 18.26
CA LEU A 42 -14.90 4.22 18.27
C LEU A 42 -15.34 3.66 19.62
N SER A 43 -14.53 2.80 20.25
CA SER A 43 -14.87 2.26 21.56
C SER A 43 -15.01 3.36 22.61
N GLU A 44 -14.10 4.33 22.58
CA GLU A 44 -14.16 5.53 23.42
C GLU A 44 -15.36 6.41 23.06
N LYS A 45 -15.54 6.72 21.76
CA LYS A 45 -16.63 7.59 21.28
C LYS A 45 -18.02 7.08 21.67
N TYR A 46 -18.25 5.77 21.57
CA TYR A 46 -19.55 5.15 21.83
C TYR A 46 -19.67 4.54 23.23
N ASN A 47 -18.63 4.64 24.06
CA ASN A 47 -18.52 4.02 25.39
C ASN A 47 -18.92 2.53 25.38
N LYS A 48 -18.42 1.79 24.37
CA LYS A 48 -18.73 0.37 24.14
C LYS A 48 -17.52 -0.32 23.54
N LYS A 49 -17.26 -1.58 23.92
CA LYS A 49 -16.16 -2.34 23.33
C LYS A 49 -16.43 -2.67 21.86
N ILE A 50 -15.67 -2.07 20.96
CA ILE A 50 -15.72 -2.28 19.50
C ILE A 50 -14.36 -2.82 19.07
N ASP A 51 -14.23 -4.14 18.99
CA ASP A 51 -13.00 -4.87 18.68
C ASP A 51 -13.06 -5.67 17.36
N THR A 52 -14.25 -5.82 16.78
CA THR A 52 -14.48 -6.51 15.50
C THR A 52 -15.21 -5.63 14.48
N LEU A 53 -15.07 -5.95 13.19
CA LEU A 53 -15.62 -5.14 12.10
C LEU A 53 -17.16 -5.04 12.14
N ASP A 54 -17.83 -6.10 12.57
CA ASP A 54 -19.29 -6.13 12.72
C ASP A 54 -19.82 -5.30 13.89
N ARG A 55 -18.95 -4.94 14.85
CA ARG A 55 -19.30 -4.09 15.99
C ARG A 55 -19.21 -2.60 15.70
N ILE A 56 -18.69 -2.18 14.54
CA ILE A 56 -18.72 -0.78 14.12
C ILE A 56 -20.19 -0.33 14.08
N PRO A 57 -20.61 0.71 14.85
CA PRO A 57 -22.00 1.11 14.96
C PRO A 57 -22.60 1.55 13.63
N THR A 58 -23.91 1.33 13.46
CA THR A 58 -24.62 1.77 12.26
C THR A 58 -24.70 3.30 12.19
N GLU A 59 -24.75 3.97 13.33
CA GLU A 59 -24.72 5.41 13.49
C GLU A 59 -23.41 6.02 12.95
N GLU A 60 -22.29 5.32 13.13
CA GLU A 60 -20.99 5.74 12.57
C GLU A 60 -21.00 5.67 11.04
N LEU A 61 -21.56 4.59 10.48
CA LEU A 61 -21.69 4.46 9.03
C LEU A 61 -22.60 5.54 8.44
N LYS A 62 -23.69 5.85 9.14
CA LYS A 62 -24.58 6.96 8.79
C LYS A 62 -23.84 8.29 8.83
N GLU A 63 -23.05 8.55 9.87
CA GLU A 63 -22.28 9.78 9.99
C GLU A 63 -21.24 9.93 8.86
N ILE A 64 -20.54 8.86 8.49
CA ILE A 64 -19.63 8.85 7.33
C ILE A 64 -20.38 9.20 6.04
N ALA A 65 -21.56 8.62 5.83
CA ALA A 65 -22.40 8.89 4.67
C ALA A 65 -22.97 10.32 4.66
N ASP A 66 -23.40 10.83 5.82
CA ASP A 66 -23.91 12.22 5.98
C ASP A 66 -22.81 13.25 5.67
N ARG A 67 -21.54 12.89 5.92
CA ARG A 67 -20.36 13.67 5.50
C ARG A 67 -20.01 13.52 4.01
N ASN A 68 -20.80 12.75 3.25
CA ASN A 68 -20.70 12.48 1.82
C ASN A 68 -19.52 11.59 1.38
N PHE A 69 -18.97 10.78 2.28
CA PHE A 69 -18.06 9.71 1.90
C PHE A 69 -18.84 8.52 1.38
N ASN A 70 -18.39 7.94 0.28
CA ASN A 70 -19.01 6.76 -0.34
C ASN A 70 -18.03 5.59 -0.49
N ALA A 71 -16.84 5.71 0.07
CA ALA A 71 -15.87 4.65 0.17
C ALA A 71 -15.08 4.74 1.50
N LEU A 72 -14.84 3.58 2.11
CA LEU A 72 -14.13 3.44 3.39
C LEU A 72 -12.97 2.46 3.21
N TRP A 73 -11.75 2.97 3.26
CA TRP A 73 -10.53 2.18 3.20
C TRP A 73 -10.05 1.81 4.60
N LEU A 74 -10.03 0.49 4.87
CA LEU A 74 -9.60 -0.09 6.13
C LEU A 74 -8.18 -0.67 5.99
N ILE A 75 -7.23 -0.06 6.70
CA ILE A 75 -5.82 -0.49 6.70
C ILE A 75 -5.60 -1.59 7.72
N GLY A 76 -4.82 -2.61 7.34
CA GLY A 76 -4.33 -3.64 8.27
C GLY A 76 -5.39 -4.63 8.73
N ILE A 77 -6.32 -4.98 7.84
CA ILE A 77 -7.40 -5.94 8.08
C ILE A 77 -6.99 -7.41 7.87
N TRP A 78 -5.84 -7.65 7.25
CA TRP A 78 -5.35 -8.98 6.91
C TRP A 78 -4.70 -9.68 8.11
N GLU A 79 -4.62 -11.01 8.06
CA GLU A 79 -3.81 -11.79 9.00
C GLU A 79 -2.34 -11.39 8.88
N ARG A 80 -1.75 -11.02 10.03
CA ARG A 80 -0.39 -10.49 10.10
C ARG A 80 0.60 -11.53 10.61
N SER A 81 1.83 -11.46 10.11
CA SER A 81 2.95 -12.30 10.49
C SER A 81 3.33 -12.04 11.95
N LYS A 82 3.23 -13.07 12.80
CA LYS A 82 3.58 -12.97 14.23
C LYS A 82 5.07 -12.71 14.44
N ALA A 83 5.91 -13.09 13.47
CA ALA A 83 7.34 -12.78 13.49
C ALA A 83 7.60 -11.27 13.58
N SER A 84 6.79 -10.44 12.91
CA SER A 84 6.89 -8.97 12.99
C SER A 84 6.77 -8.46 14.43
N LYS A 85 5.78 -8.92 15.19
CA LYS A 85 5.63 -8.56 16.61
C LYS A 85 6.78 -9.10 17.46
N LYS A 86 7.21 -10.36 17.22
CA LYS A 86 8.33 -10.95 17.97
C LYS A 86 9.61 -10.13 17.82
N ILE A 87 9.95 -9.70 16.60
CA ILE A 87 11.14 -8.86 16.34
C ILE A 87 11.06 -7.57 17.16
N LYS A 88 9.94 -6.84 17.05
CA LYS A 88 9.73 -5.57 17.78
C LYS A 88 9.82 -5.73 19.30
N ASN A 89 9.23 -6.79 19.85
CA ASN A 89 9.31 -7.09 21.28
C ASN A 89 10.76 -7.38 21.71
N LEU A 90 11.54 -8.09 20.87
CA LEU A 90 12.95 -8.39 21.16
C LEU A 90 13.85 -7.15 21.07
N THR A 91 13.43 -6.12 20.34
CA THR A 91 14.12 -4.82 20.26
C THR A 91 13.52 -3.76 21.19
N GLY A 92 12.72 -4.15 22.18
CA GLY A 92 12.25 -3.27 23.26
C GLY A 92 10.88 -2.62 23.06
N ASN A 93 10.22 -2.77 21.90
CA ASN A 93 8.88 -2.25 21.69
C ASN A 93 7.83 -3.31 22.08
N LEU A 94 7.46 -3.33 23.36
CA LEU A 94 6.50 -4.31 23.91
C LEU A 94 5.03 -3.97 23.61
N ASP A 95 4.71 -2.69 23.43
CA ASP A 95 3.34 -2.19 23.21
C ASP A 95 2.99 -2.07 21.72
N CYS A 96 3.31 -3.12 20.95
CA CYS A 96 3.07 -3.16 19.50
C CYS A 96 2.28 -4.40 19.05
N VAL A 97 1.67 -4.28 17.87
CA VAL A 97 1.20 -5.42 17.09
C VAL A 97 2.09 -5.65 15.87
N SER A 98 1.90 -6.78 15.18
CA SER A 98 2.56 -7.00 13.90
C SER A 98 2.24 -5.88 12.92
N SER A 99 3.21 -5.49 12.09
CA SER A 99 2.98 -4.50 11.03
C SER A 99 1.82 -4.93 10.13
N ALA A 100 0.94 -4.00 9.78
CA ALA A 100 -0.15 -4.19 8.82
C ALA A 100 0.34 -4.69 7.44
N TYR A 101 1.60 -4.44 7.07
CA TYR A 101 2.18 -4.86 5.79
C TYR A 101 3.06 -6.11 5.88
N SER A 102 3.33 -6.62 7.09
CA SER A 102 3.92 -7.95 7.26
C SER A 102 2.80 -9.01 7.20
N ILE A 103 2.40 -9.38 5.98
CA ILE A 103 1.22 -10.24 5.72
C ILE A 103 1.53 -11.72 5.97
N TYR A 104 0.75 -12.39 6.82
CA TYR A 104 0.77 -13.85 6.94
C TYR A 104 -0.01 -14.51 5.81
N ASP A 105 -1.27 -14.07 5.63
CA ASP A 105 -2.17 -14.50 4.57
C ASP A 105 -3.21 -13.40 4.32
N TYR A 106 -3.74 -13.34 3.11
CA TYR A 106 -4.81 -12.41 2.70
C TYR A 106 -6.19 -12.95 3.10
N LYS A 107 -6.31 -13.32 4.38
CA LYS A 107 -7.55 -13.60 5.10
C LYS A 107 -7.82 -12.46 6.06
N ILE A 108 -9.10 -12.17 6.30
CA ILE A 108 -9.47 -11.17 7.30
C ILE A 108 -9.09 -11.70 8.68
N ALA A 109 -8.35 -10.90 9.44
CA ALA A 109 -7.82 -11.33 10.71
C ALA A 109 -8.93 -11.76 11.68
N GLU A 110 -8.75 -12.92 12.33
CA GLU A 110 -9.76 -13.46 13.25
C GLU A 110 -10.00 -12.56 14.47
N ASN A 111 -8.98 -11.82 14.92
CA ASN A 111 -9.15 -10.81 15.98
C ASN A 111 -10.04 -9.62 15.57
N LEU A 112 -10.33 -9.46 14.27
CA LEU A 112 -11.28 -8.49 13.73
C LEU A 112 -12.65 -9.12 13.42
N GLY A 113 -12.87 -10.38 13.81
CA GLY A 113 -14.10 -11.14 13.57
C GLY A 113 -14.12 -11.89 12.22
N GLY A 114 -12.99 -11.93 11.51
CA GLY A 114 -12.81 -12.72 10.30
C GLY A 114 -13.74 -12.32 9.15
N LYS A 115 -13.90 -13.22 8.18
CA LYS A 115 -14.70 -12.98 6.97
C LYS A 115 -16.17 -12.68 7.27
N LYS A 116 -16.74 -13.29 8.31
CA LYS A 116 -18.15 -13.07 8.70
C LYS A 116 -18.39 -11.62 9.13
N ALA A 117 -17.49 -11.08 9.95
CA ALA A 117 -17.59 -9.69 10.40
C ALA A 117 -17.45 -8.70 9.25
N LEU A 118 -16.51 -8.96 8.31
CA LEU A 118 -16.37 -8.14 7.10
C LEU A 118 -17.65 -8.12 6.26
N LEU A 119 -18.27 -9.28 6.00
CA LEU A 119 -19.49 -9.35 5.19
C LEU A 119 -20.66 -8.62 5.84
N ASN A 120 -20.77 -8.70 7.18
CA ASN A 120 -21.76 -7.92 7.92
C ASN A 120 -21.53 -6.41 7.75
N LEU A 121 -20.30 -5.94 7.99
CA LEU A 121 -19.94 -4.53 7.80
C LEU A 121 -20.20 -4.06 6.37
N SER A 122 -19.77 -4.85 5.38
CA SER A 122 -19.95 -4.55 3.96
C SER A 122 -21.42 -4.37 3.59
N LYS A 123 -22.30 -5.27 4.09
CA LYS A 123 -23.75 -5.14 3.90
C LYS A 123 -24.29 -3.83 4.49
N ARG A 124 -24.00 -3.56 5.77
CA ARG A 124 -24.50 -2.36 6.47
C ARG A 124 -23.95 -1.07 5.85
N ALA A 125 -22.67 -1.04 5.50
CA ALA A 125 -22.06 0.10 4.80
C ALA A 125 -22.71 0.33 3.42
N GLY A 126 -23.01 -0.75 2.71
CA GLY A 126 -23.69 -0.72 1.42
C GLY A 126 -25.11 -0.13 1.47
N GLU A 127 -25.83 -0.31 2.58
CA GLU A 127 -27.15 0.32 2.80
C GLU A 127 -27.07 1.86 2.83
N PHE A 128 -25.91 2.43 3.17
CA PHE A 128 -25.62 3.87 3.09
C PHE A 128 -24.84 4.28 1.83
N GLY A 129 -24.67 3.37 0.86
CA GLY A 129 -23.92 3.63 -0.38
C GLY A 129 -22.39 3.63 -0.22
N ILE A 130 -21.87 3.18 0.93
CA ILE A 130 -20.43 3.12 1.21
C ILE A 130 -19.85 1.80 0.68
N LYS A 131 -18.80 1.89 -0.13
CA LYS A 131 -18.01 0.73 -0.59
C LYS A 131 -16.78 0.54 0.28
N LEU A 132 -16.51 -0.69 0.70
CA LEU A 132 -15.29 -0.99 1.43
C LEU A 132 -14.09 -1.08 0.48
N ALA A 133 -12.96 -0.59 0.94
CA ALA A 133 -11.66 -0.69 0.29
C ALA A 133 -10.63 -1.32 1.21
N CYS A 134 -9.62 -1.98 0.63
CA CYS A 134 -8.54 -2.62 1.35
C CYS A 134 -7.17 -2.30 0.72
N ASP A 135 -6.11 -2.51 1.49
CA ASP A 135 -4.74 -2.59 0.98
C ASP A 135 -4.42 -3.93 0.34
N PHE A 136 -3.48 -3.92 -0.60
CA PHE A 136 -2.80 -5.08 -1.10
C PHE A 136 -1.30 -4.79 -1.28
N VAL A 137 -0.46 -5.63 -0.66
CA VAL A 137 1.00 -5.53 -0.69
C VAL A 137 1.56 -6.61 -1.62
N PRO A 138 1.86 -6.30 -2.88
CA PRO A 138 2.27 -7.30 -3.86
C PRO A 138 3.73 -7.72 -3.74
N ASN A 139 4.58 -6.84 -3.20
CA ASN A 139 6.04 -6.97 -3.34
C ASN A 139 6.63 -8.10 -2.48
N HIS A 140 6.09 -8.29 -1.27
CA HIS A 140 6.64 -9.20 -0.27
C HIS A 140 5.51 -9.82 0.57
N THR A 141 5.87 -10.80 1.38
CA THR A 141 5.03 -11.30 2.47
C THR A 141 5.70 -11.03 3.81
N GLY A 142 5.03 -11.31 4.93
CA GLY A 142 5.71 -11.40 6.23
C GLY A 142 6.66 -12.59 6.31
N LEU A 143 7.60 -12.55 7.26
CA LEU A 143 8.62 -13.59 7.44
C LEU A 143 8.06 -14.99 7.67
N ASN A 144 6.95 -15.14 8.38
CA ASN A 144 6.37 -16.45 8.67
C ASN A 144 5.06 -16.69 7.93
N SER A 145 4.95 -16.18 6.70
CA SER A 145 3.74 -16.30 5.87
C SER A 145 3.43 -17.73 5.46
N ASP A 146 2.16 -17.98 5.13
CA ASP A 146 1.73 -19.26 4.56
C ASP A 146 2.51 -19.61 3.29
N TRP A 147 2.78 -18.59 2.45
CA TRP A 147 3.55 -18.76 1.23
C TRP A 147 4.99 -19.17 1.50
N LEU A 148 5.64 -18.65 2.55
CA LEU A 148 7.01 -19.07 2.84
C LEU A 148 7.07 -20.54 3.27
N TYR A 149 6.13 -20.97 4.11
CA TYR A 149 6.11 -22.35 4.59
C TYR A 149 5.78 -23.36 3.48
N ASN A 150 4.83 -23.03 2.60
CA ASN A 150 4.32 -23.94 1.58
C ASN A 150 5.04 -23.81 0.23
N HIS A 151 5.59 -22.64 -0.07
CA HIS A 151 6.22 -22.29 -1.34
C HIS A 151 7.51 -21.46 -1.15
N PRO A 152 8.53 -21.97 -0.41
CA PRO A 152 9.77 -21.23 -0.19
C PRO A 152 10.51 -20.89 -1.50
N ASP A 153 10.22 -21.61 -2.59
CA ASP A 153 10.71 -21.35 -3.94
C ASP A 153 10.10 -20.09 -4.59
N TYR A 154 9.06 -19.48 -4.02
CA TYR A 154 8.49 -18.22 -4.51
C TYR A 154 9.37 -17.01 -4.21
N PHE A 155 10.33 -17.15 -3.29
CA PHE A 155 11.11 -16.04 -2.77
C PHE A 155 12.49 -15.96 -3.43
N ILE A 156 13.04 -14.75 -3.43
CA ILE A 156 14.42 -14.50 -3.81
C ILE A 156 15.32 -15.03 -2.70
N GLN A 157 16.27 -15.90 -3.06
CA GLN A 157 17.08 -16.63 -2.08
C GLN A 157 18.45 -17.03 -2.62
N THR A 158 19.37 -17.37 -1.72
CA THR A 158 20.69 -17.96 -1.97
C THR A 158 20.92 -19.16 -1.05
N ASP A 159 21.85 -20.04 -1.45
CA ASP A 159 22.19 -21.24 -0.67
C ASP A 159 23.18 -20.95 0.48
N SER A 160 23.90 -19.84 0.41
CA SER A 160 24.82 -19.35 1.44
C SER A 160 24.54 -17.88 1.80
N PRO A 161 24.99 -17.40 2.99
CA PRO A 161 24.91 -15.99 3.33
C PRO A 161 25.69 -15.15 2.31
N PRO A 162 25.12 -14.02 1.84
CA PRO A 162 25.81 -13.17 0.86
C PRO A 162 27.04 -12.46 1.43
N PHE A 163 27.11 -12.30 2.75
CA PHE A 163 28.25 -11.69 3.44
C PHE A 163 28.78 -12.62 4.53
N LYS A 164 30.11 -12.70 4.65
CA LYS A 164 30.79 -13.64 5.55
C LYS A 164 30.60 -13.34 7.03
N ASN A 165 30.32 -12.09 7.37
CA ASN A 165 30.12 -11.63 8.75
C ASN A 165 28.70 -11.85 9.27
N TYR A 166 27.75 -12.28 8.43
CA TYR A 166 26.38 -12.52 8.89
C TYR A 166 26.31 -13.72 9.82
N THR A 167 25.67 -13.52 10.96
CA THR A 167 25.44 -14.53 11.99
C THR A 167 23.96 -14.70 12.27
N PHE A 168 23.51 -15.96 12.35
CA PHE A 168 22.11 -16.32 12.55
C PHE A 168 21.97 -17.17 13.80
N THR A 169 22.35 -16.63 14.95
CA THR A 169 22.34 -17.34 16.24
C THR A 169 21.15 -16.95 17.13
N GLY A 170 20.40 -15.93 16.72
CA GLY A 170 19.23 -15.42 17.42
C GLY A 170 18.05 -16.39 17.55
N LYS A 171 16.96 -15.86 18.12
CA LYS A 171 15.77 -16.65 18.43
C LYS A 171 15.02 -17.09 17.17
N ASN A 172 14.45 -18.29 17.21
CA ASN A 172 13.53 -18.75 16.18
C ASN A 172 12.23 -17.93 16.21
N LEU A 173 11.95 -17.25 15.09
CA LEU A 173 10.76 -16.43 14.90
C LEU A 173 9.55 -17.24 14.40
N SER A 174 9.77 -18.45 13.88
CA SER A 174 8.71 -19.34 13.40
C SER A 174 7.84 -19.85 14.56
N ASP A 175 6.52 -19.86 14.37
CA ASP A 175 5.59 -20.59 15.26
C ASP A 175 5.36 -22.03 14.80
N ASN A 176 5.70 -22.34 13.55
CA ASN A 176 5.63 -23.68 13.01
C ASN A 176 6.89 -24.48 13.42
N LYS A 177 6.70 -25.55 14.21
CA LYS A 177 7.78 -26.41 14.72
C LYS A 177 8.60 -27.10 13.63
N SER A 178 8.07 -27.23 12.41
CA SER A 178 8.78 -27.82 11.27
C SER A 178 9.83 -26.90 10.67
N PHE A 179 9.80 -25.61 11.01
CA PHE A 179 10.65 -24.60 10.40
C PHE A 179 11.36 -23.74 11.44
N GLU A 180 12.53 -23.26 11.06
CA GLU A 180 13.29 -22.25 11.79
C GLU A 180 13.44 -21.01 10.93
N ILE A 181 13.10 -19.85 11.50
CA ILE A 181 13.29 -18.55 10.87
C ILE A 181 14.15 -17.73 11.83
N VAL A 182 15.35 -17.34 11.39
CA VAL A 182 16.29 -16.54 12.20
C VAL A 182 16.74 -15.37 11.36
N ILE A 183 16.48 -14.15 11.86
CA ILE A 183 17.07 -12.93 11.29
C ILE A 183 18.51 -12.77 11.78
N GLU A 184 19.29 -12.02 11.04
CA GLU A 184 20.70 -11.78 11.38
C GLU A 184 20.84 -11.00 12.70
N ASP A 185 21.86 -11.34 13.49
CA ASP A 185 22.02 -10.90 14.87
C ASP A 185 22.25 -9.37 15.01
N GLY A 186 22.83 -8.73 13.99
CA GLY A 186 23.01 -7.29 13.87
C GLY A 186 21.72 -6.49 13.93
N TYR A 187 20.59 -7.07 13.50
CA TYR A 187 19.28 -6.42 13.58
C TYR A 187 18.86 -6.12 15.02
N TYR A 188 19.15 -7.01 15.98
CA TYR A 188 18.78 -6.81 17.38
C TYR A 188 19.64 -5.76 18.08
N SER A 189 20.89 -5.61 17.63
CA SER A 189 21.85 -4.66 18.20
C SER A 189 21.91 -3.33 17.44
N HIS A 190 21.14 -3.18 16.36
CA HIS A 190 21.18 -2.05 15.44
C HIS A 190 22.57 -1.75 14.86
N LYS A 191 23.45 -2.76 14.80
CA LYS A 191 24.82 -2.63 14.29
C LYS A 191 24.94 -2.90 12.80
N ASP A 192 24.04 -3.71 12.26
CA ASP A 192 23.97 -4.08 10.85
C ASP A 192 22.51 -4.33 10.47
N ALA A 193 22.22 -4.32 9.18
CA ALA A 193 20.90 -4.61 8.62
C ALA A 193 21.06 -5.63 7.49
N ALA A 194 21.01 -6.91 7.85
CA ALA A 194 21.25 -7.96 6.89
C ALA A 194 20.21 -7.99 5.78
N VAL A 195 20.65 -8.23 4.54
CA VAL A 195 19.75 -8.30 3.39
C VAL A 195 18.96 -9.61 3.31
N VAL A 196 19.32 -10.61 4.11
CA VAL A 196 18.68 -11.94 4.17
C VAL A 196 18.41 -12.40 5.60
N PHE A 197 17.45 -13.31 5.75
CA PHE A 197 17.26 -14.13 6.94
C PHE A 197 17.48 -15.62 6.62
N GLN A 198 17.79 -16.42 7.63
CA GLN A 198 17.93 -17.85 7.50
C GLN A 198 16.55 -18.53 7.64
N PHE A 199 16.23 -19.40 6.68
CA PHE A 199 15.07 -20.29 6.71
C PHE A 199 15.51 -21.74 6.63
N LYS A 200 15.28 -22.51 7.68
CA LYS A 200 15.64 -23.94 7.76
C LYS A 200 14.40 -24.80 7.89
N ASP A 201 14.27 -25.75 6.99
CA ASP A 201 13.28 -26.81 7.08
C ASP A 201 13.84 -27.95 7.94
N LYS A 202 13.30 -28.10 9.15
CA LYS A 202 13.80 -29.08 10.13
C LYS A 202 13.52 -30.53 9.73
N ARG A 203 12.58 -30.75 8.79
CA ARG A 203 12.18 -32.08 8.35
C ARG A 203 13.23 -32.73 7.44
N ASN A 204 13.94 -31.92 6.66
CA ASN A 204 14.96 -32.39 5.71
C ASN A 204 16.35 -31.72 5.91
N GLY A 205 16.48 -30.83 6.90
CA GLY A 205 17.72 -30.11 7.20
C GLY A 205 18.10 -29.02 6.21
N LYS A 206 17.30 -28.76 5.17
CA LYS A 206 17.64 -27.80 4.12
C LYS A 206 17.57 -26.37 4.64
N VAL A 207 18.70 -25.67 4.54
CA VAL A 207 18.85 -24.25 4.87
C VAL A 207 18.80 -23.41 3.60
N ARG A 208 18.14 -22.25 3.67
CA ARG A 208 18.06 -21.23 2.62
C ARG A 208 18.29 -19.87 3.26
N TYR A 209 18.83 -18.94 2.50
CA TYR A 209 18.95 -17.54 2.90
C TYR A 209 18.04 -16.71 2.01
N ILE A 210 16.97 -16.16 2.60
CA ILE A 210 15.88 -15.53 1.86
C ILE A 210 15.98 -14.02 2.06
N TYR A 211 15.83 -13.27 0.97
CA TYR A 211 15.95 -11.83 1.00
C TYR A 211 14.75 -11.18 1.70
N HIS A 212 15.05 -10.18 2.53
CA HIS A 212 14.04 -9.25 3.03
C HIS A 212 13.49 -8.38 1.90
N GLY A 213 12.26 -7.90 2.04
CA GLY A 213 11.73 -6.87 1.16
C GLY A 213 12.58 -5.60 1.26
N ASN A 214 12.80 -4.95 0.13
CA ASN A 214 13.68 -3.79 0.06
C ASN A 214 13.29 -2.88 -1.12
N ASP A 215 13.41 -1.56 -0.94
CA ASP A 215 13.13 -0.54 -1.94
C ASP A 215 14.37 0.05 -2.65
N GLY A 216 15.56 -0.28 -2.15
CA GLY A 216 16.85 0.20 -2.62
C GLY A 216 17.26 1.56 -2.06
N THR A 217 16.56 2.10 -1.07
CA THR A 217 16.85 3.43 -0.48
C THR A 217 17.34 3.36 0.96
N ASN A 218 16.78 2.44 1.76
CA ASN A 218 17.03 2.33 3.19
C ASN A 218 17.43 0.90 3.59
N MET A 219 17.45 0.63 4.89
CA MET A 219 17.62 -0.71 5.43
C MET A 219 16.51 -1.65 4.91
N PRO A 220 16.83 -2.93 4.66
CA PRO A 220 15.83 -3.94 4.31
C PRO A 220 14.76 -4.08 5.39
N TRP A 221 13.51 -4.32 4.99
CA TRP A 221 12.38 -4.51 5.89
C TRP A 221 12.46 -5.88 6.58
N ASN A 222 13.03 -5.88 7.79
CA ASN A 222 13.46 -7.06 8.54
C ASN A 222 12.34 -8.04 8.92
N ASP A 223 11.08 -7.67 8.81
CA ASP A 223 9.92 -8.51 9.09
C ASP A 223 9.19 -9.00 7.82
N THR A 224 9.84 -8.88 6.66
CA THR A 224 9.29 -9.26 5.35
C THR A 224 10.19 -10.23 4.59
N ALA A 225 9.62 -10.93 3.61
CA ALA A 225 10.29 -11.84 2.69
C ALA A 225 9.93 -11.49 1.23
N GLN A 226 10.95 -11.25 0.41
CA GLN A 226 10.81 -10.73 -0.95
C GLN A 226 10.38 -11.80 -1.95
N LEU A 227 9.29 -11.54 -2.68
CA LEU A 227 8.81 -12.40 -3.76
C LEU A 227 9.64 -12.24 -5.03
N ASP A 228 9.79 -13.35 -5.76
CA ASP A 228 10.54 -13.42 -7.01
C ASP A 228 9.60 -13.31 -8.23
N PHE A 229 9.37 -12.08 -8.69
CA PHE A 229 8.56 -11.79 -9.87
C PHE A 229 9.18 -12.25 -11.19
N SER A 230 10.45 -12.70 -11.21
CA SER A 230 11.00 -13.34 -12.40
C SER A 230 10.34 -14.70 -12.68
N LYS A 231 9.71 -15.31 -11.68
CA LYS A 231 9.00 -16.59 -11.80
C LYS A 231 7.54 -16.38 -12.20
N ALA A 232 7.13 -16.95 -13.33
CA ALA A 232 5.76 -16.86 -13.83
C ALA A 232 4.71 -17.37 -12.83
N LYS A 233 4.99 -18.48 -12.13
CA LYS A 233 4.09 -19.03 -11.11
C LYS A 233 3.79 -18.06 -9.95
N VAL A 234 4.76 -17.25 -9.55
CA VAL A 234 4.59 -16.24 -8.49
C VAL A 234 3.66 -15.14 -8.97
N ARG A 235 3.88 -14.64 -10.20
CA ARG A 235 3.00 -13.65 -10.83
C ARG A 235 1.56 -14.16 -10.94
N GLN A 236 1.38 -15.40 -11.40
CA GLN A 236 0.05 -16.01 -11.52
C GLN A 236 -0.64 -16.24 -10.16
N ALA A 237 0.12 -16.64 -9.13
CA ALA A 237 -0.40 -16.78 -7.77
C ALA A 237 -0.90 -15.43 -7.21
N LEU A 238 -0.15 -14.35 -7.40
CA LEU A 238 -0.56 -13.00 -7.00
C LEU A 238 -1.78 -12.50 -7.76
N ILE A 239 -1.84 -12.70 -9.09
CA ILE A 239 -3.03 -12.34 -9.88
C ILE A 239 -4.27 -13.07 -9.36
N LYS A 240 -4.16 -14.37 -9.07
CA LYS A 240 -5.23 -15.16 -8.47
C LYS A 240 -5.65 -14.60 -7.10
N GLN A 241 -4.67 -14.21 -6.28
CA GLN A 241 -4.93 -13.63 -4.96
C GLN A 241 -5.70 -12.31 -5.05
N ILE A 242 -5.28 -11.38 -5.92
CA ILE A 242 -5.98 -10.11 -6.14
C ILE A 242 -7.41 -10.34 -6.63
N LYS A 243 -7.63 -11.28 -7.57
CA LYS A 243 -8.97 -11.65 -8.06
C LYS A 243 -9.86 -12.25 -6.96
N ASN A 244 -9.27 -12.90 -5.96
CA ASN A 244 -9.99 -13.39 -4.79
C ASN A 244 -10.33 -12.26 -3.81
N ILE A 245 -9.40 -11.33 -3.55
CA ILE A 245 -9.64 -10.12 -2.76
C ILE A 245 -10.75 -9.29 -3.39
N GLY A 246 -10.75 -9.15 -4.72
CA GLY A 246 -11.80 -8.48 -5.49
C GLY A 246 -13.19 -9.14 -5.43
N LYS A 247 -13.35 -10.29 -4.75
CA LYS A 247 -14.67 -10.84 -4.37
C LYS A 247 -15.24 -10.18 -3.13
N LEU A 248 -14.38 -9.61 -2.28
CA LEU A 248 -14.72 -9.04 -0.98
C LEU A 248 -14.68 -7.51 -1.03
N PHE A 249 -13.75 -6.95 -1.80
CA PHE A 249 -13.54 -5.50 -1.89
C PHE A 249 -13.68 -5.04 -3.35
N PRO A 250 -14.62 -4.12 -3.64
CA PRO A 250 -14.70 -3.49 -4.96
C PRO A 250 -13.55 -2.50 -5.21
N ILE A 251 -12.88 -2.01 -4.16
CA ILE A 251 -11.78 -1.05 -4.26
C ILE A 251 -10.53 -1.65 -3.60
N ILE A 252 -9.39 -1.64 -4.31
CA ILE A 252 -8.12 -2.17 -3.80
C ILE A 252 -7.03 -1.12 -4.00
N ARG A 253 -6.45 -0.66 -2.89
CA ARG A 253 -5.23 0.15 -2.86
C ARG A 253 -4.04 -0.77 -3.04
N ILE A 254 -3.19 -0.50 -4.02
CA ILE A 254 -1.96 -1.24 -4.25
C ILE A 254 -0.79 -0.49 -3.62
N ASP A 255 -0.13 -1.12 -2.66
CA ASP A 255 1.05 -0.60 -1.97
C ASP A 255 2.30 -0.67 -2.87
N ALA A 256 3.11 0.40 -2.82
CA ALA A 256 4.41 0.52 -3.49
C ALA A 256 4.44 -0.09 -4.90
N ALA A 257 3.44 0.24 -5.74
CA ALA A 257 3.17 -0.50 -6.97
C ALA A 257 4.34 -0.41 -7.98
N MET A 258 5.06 0.71 -8.00
CA MET A 258 6.23 0.95 -8.85
C MET A 258 7.35 -0.08 -8.65
N MET A 259 7.47 -0.66 -7.45
CA MET A 259 8.50 -1.63 -7.08
C MET A 259 8.50 -2.88 -7.96
N ILE A 260 7.32 -3.27 -8.43
CA ILE A 260 7.16 -4.51 -9.21
C ILE A 260 6.96 -4.25 -10.71
N THR A 261 7.15 -3.00 -11.14
CA THR A 261 7.37 -2.74 -12.57
C THR A 261 8.62 -3.48 -13.02
N LYS A 262 8.61 -4.01 -14.24
CA LYS A 262 9.69 -4.85 -14.76
C LYS A 262 11.06 -4.19 -14.64
N TYR A 263 11.13 -2.89 -14.96
CA TYR A 263 12.37 -2.10 -14.84
C TYR A 263 12.87 -2.00 -13.40
N HIS A 264 12.03 -1.58 -12.45
CA HIS A 264 12.46 -1.36 -11.06
C HIS A 264 12.79 -2.70 -10.38
N PHE A 265 12.00 -3.73 -10.64
CA PHE A 265 12.25 -5.06 -10.14
C PHE A 265 13.58 -5.63 -10.66
N ALA A 266 13.87 -5.47 -11.97
CA ALA A 266 15.15 -5.86 -12.54
C ALA A 266 16.31 -5.09 -11.90
N ARG A 267 16.21 -3.76 -11.82
CA ARG A 267 17.26 -2.89 -11.24
C ARG A 267 17.67 -3.32 -9.83
N LEU A 268 16.70 -3.71 -9.00
CA LEU A 268 16.94 -4.10 -7.61
C LEU A 268 17.45 -5.53 -7.47
N TRP A 269 16.82 -6.47 -8.16
CA TRP A 269 16.99 -7.89 -7.88
C TRP A 269 17.85 -8.63 -8.91
N TYR A 270 17.93 -8.12 -10.13
CA TYR A 270 18.60 -8.71 -11.28
C TYR A 270 19.26 -7.59 -12.13
N PRO A 271 20.19 -6.81 -11.53
CA PRO A 271 20.77 -5.64 -12.19
C PRO A 271 21.50 -6.04 -13.48
N ASN A 272 21.54 -5.13 -14.46
CA ASN A 272 22.37 -5.36 -15.63
C ASN A 272 23.85 -5.02 -15.34
N GLN A 273 24.76 -5.48 -16.21
CA GLN A 273 26.21 -5.32 -16.05
C GLN A 273 26.71 -3.87 -16.00
N TYR A 274 25.90 -2.91 -16.44
CA TYR A 274 26.24 -1.48 -16.49
C TYR A 274 25.63 -0.68 -15.33
N GLN A 275 24.92 -1.35 -14.41
CA GLN A 275 24.25 -0.72 -13.29
C GLN A 275 24.84 -1.21 -11.98
N GLN A 276 25.09 -0.28 -11.08
CA GLN A 276 25.34 -0.60 -9.68
C GLN A 276 24.04 -1.03 -9.02
N SER A 277 24.04 -2.20 -8.37
CA SER A 277 22.88 -2.65 -7.62
C SER A 277 22.67 -1.80 -6.36
N PRO A 278 21.44 -1.30 -6.12
CA PRO A 278 21.09 -0.67 -4.84
C PRO A 278 21.17 -1.64 -3.65
N ILE A 279 21.12 -2.96 -3.91
CA ILE A 279 21.29 -4.01 -2.90
C ILE A 279 22.64 -4.69 -3.20
N PRO A 280 23.74 -4.35 -2.48
CA PRO A 280 25.09 -4.74 -2.92
C PRO A 280 25.28 -6.23 -3.18
N SER A 281 24.66 -7.11 -2.40
CA SER A 281 24.75 -8.56 -2.61
C SER A 281 24.06 -9.05 -3.88
N ARG A 282 23.14 -8.28 -4.46
CA ARG A 282 22.43 -8.61 -5.70
C ARG A 282 23.27 -8.31 -6.95
N GLN A 283 24.42 -7.67 -6.82
CA GLN A 283 25.39 -7.58 -7.91
C GLN A 283 25.81 -8.98 -8.40
N LEU A 284 25.85 -9.99 -7.52
CA LEU A 284 26.15 -11.38 -7.89
C LEU A 284 25.05 -12.04 -8.74
N ALA A 285 23.85 -11.46 -8.79
CA ALA A 285 22.73 -11.93 -9.60
C ALA A 285 22.58 -11.13 -10.90
N MET A 286 23.65 -10.47 -11.35
CA MET A 286 23.68 -9.75 -12.62
C MET A 286 23.22 -10.64 -13.78
N ILE A 287 22.47 -10.05 -14.70
CA ILE A 287 21.95 -10.75 -15.88
C ILE A 287 21.83 -9.80 -17.07
N GLU A 288 22.04 -10.32 -18.27
CA GLU A 288 21.75 -9.57 -19.49
C GLU A 288 20.25 -9.23 -19.58
N GLU A 289 19.94 -8.03 -20.06
CA GLU A 289 18.56 -7.56 -20.20
C GLU A 289 17.72 -8.52 -21.05
N LYS A 290 18.28 -9.04 -22.15
CA LYS A 290 17.60 -10.02 -23.02
C LYS A 290 17.25 -11.31 -22.27
N ALA A 291 18.12 -11.77 -21.37
CA ALA A 291 17.86 -12.96 -20.57
C ALA A 291 16.84 -12.70 -19.45
N PHE A 292 16.87 -11.53 -18.79
CA PHE A 292 15.83 -11.15 -17.84
C PHE A 292 14.47 -10.99 -18.52
N ASN A 293 14.43 -10.38 -19.70
CA ASN A 293 13.22 -10.22 -20.52
C ASN A 293 12.58 -11.57 -20.88
N LYS A 294 13.35 -12.66 -20.98
CA LYS A 294 12.78 -14.01 -21.13
C LYS A 294 12.09 -14.52 -19.86
N LYS A 295 12.59 -14.17 -18.67
CA LYS A 295 12.00 -14.57 -17.37
C LYS A 295 10.71 -13.77 -17.06
N MET A 296 10.75 -12.47 -17.35
CA MET A 296 9.62 -11.56 -17.18
C MET A 296 9.29 -10.88 -18.53
N PRO A 297 8.57 -11.58 -19.43
CA PRO A 297 8.29 -11.06 -20.77
C PRO A 297 7.43 -9.80 -20.74
N ASN A 298 6.38 -9.81 -19.91
CA ASN A 298 5.43 -8.70 -19.79
C ASN A 298 5.54 -8.00 -18.44
N GLU A 299 4.98 -6.79 -18.38
CA GLU A 299 4.72 -6.10 -17.13
C GLU A 299 3.67 -6.84 -16.30
N PHE A 300 3.96 -7.07 -15.01
CA PHE A 300 3.02 -7.72 -14.11
C PHE A 300 1.68 -6.98 -14.05
N TRP A 301 1.71 -5.65 -13.98
CA TRP A 301 0.51 -4.83 -13.92
C TRP A 301 -0.34 -4.94 -15.19
N LEU A 302 0.29 -5.08 -16.35
CA LEU A 302 -0.42 -5.31 -17.60
C LEU A 302 -1.05 -6.71 -17.64
N GLU A 303 -0.35 -7.74 -17.15
CA GLU A 303 -0.93 -9.08 -16.99
C GLU A 303 -2.16 -9.03 -16.06
N LEU A 304 -2.05 -8.34 -14.92
CA LEU A 304 -3.14 -8.18 -13.95
C LEU A 304 -4.35 -7.45 -14.56
N THR A 305 -4.15 -6.26 -15.13
CA THR A 305 -5.27 -5.46 -15.64
C THR A 305 -5.96 -6.14 -16.82
N ASN A 306 -5.23 -6.87 -17.66
CA ASN A 306 -5.83 -7.70 -18.70
C ASN A 306 -6.67 -8.84 -18.12
N GLU A 307 -6.19 -9.51 -17.07
CA GLU A 307 -6.95 -10.57 -16.39
C GLU A 307 -8.19 -10.05 -15.65
N ILE A 308 -8.14 -8.81 -15.14
CA ILE A 308 -9.31 -8.14 -14.56
C ILE A 308 -10.29 -7.74 -15.67
N LYS A 309 -9.82 -7.17 -16.78
CA LYS A 309 -10.66 -6.80 -17.95
C LYS A 309 -11.40 -8.01 -18.54
N LYS A 310 -10.78 -9.20 -18.52
CA LYS A 310 -11.42 -10.47 -18.92
C LYS A 310 -12.44 -10.96 -17.89
N SER A 311 -12.33 -10.52 -16.64
CA SER A 311 -13.30 -10.85 -15.61
C SER A 311 -14.47 -9.86 -15.67
N ASN A 312 -15.71 -10.34 -15.55
CA ASN A 312 -16.89 -9.47 -15.46
C ASN A 312 -16.99 -8.72 -14.12
N LYS A 313 -15.89 -8.57 -13.38
CA LYS A 313 -15.87 -7.96 -12.05
C LYS A 313 -15.44 -6.51 -12.10
N GLU A 314 -16.14 -5.70 -11.33
CA GLU A 314 -15.84 -4.29 -11.15
C GLU A 314 -14.81 -4.11 -10.03
N ILE A 315 -13.54 -4.34 -10.34
CA ILE A 315 -12.43 -4.09 -9.41
C ILE A 315 -11.84 -2.72 -9.74
N PHE A 316 -11.94 -1.80 -8.80
CA PHE A 316 -11.33 -0.49 -8.85
C PHE A 316 -9.95 -0.56 -8.20
N LEU A 317 -8.89 -0.55 -9.01
CA LEU A 317 -7.51 -0.49 -8.54
C LEU A 317 -6.98 0.94 -8.50
N PHE A 318 -6.45 1.36 -7.36
CA PHE A 318 -5.62 2.56 -7.30
C PHE A 318 -4.24 2.27 -6.73
N ALA A 319 -3.22 2.77 -7.40
CA ALA A 319 -1.84 2.47 -7.09
C ALA A 319 -1.16 3.61 -6.35
N GLU A 320 -0.50 3.27 -5.25
CA GLU A 320 0.57 4.08 -4.74
C GLU A 320 1.76 3.98 -5.70
N THR A 321 2.11 5.11 -6.32
CA THR A 321 3.22 5.22 -7.26
C THR A 321 3.98 6.50 -6.96
N TYR A 322 5.31 6.41 -7.01
CA TYR A 322 6.22 7.54 -6.91
C TYR A 322 7.22 7.50 -8.09
N TRP A 323 8.26 8.33 -8.02
CA TRP A 323 9.39 8.32 -8.96
C TRP A 323 9.01 8.63 -10.42
N MET A 324 8.00 9.49 -10.63
CA MET A 324 7.51 9.89 -11.95
C MET A 324 6.94 8.73 -12.79
N THR A 325 6.54 7.63 -12.13
CA THR A 325 5.96 6.45 -12.79
C THR A 325 4.44 6.55 -12.98
N GLU A 326 3.78 7.54 -12.39
CA GLU A 326 2.33 7.77 -12.45
C GLU A 326 1.80 7.67 -13.88
N TRP A 327 2.50 8.32 -14.81
CA TRP A 327 2.17 8.34 -16.24
C TRP A 327 2.23 6.97 -16.89
N TYR A 328 3.24 6.18 -16.54
CA TYR A 328 3.43 4.83 -17.07
C TYR A 328 2.29 3.91 -16.60
N PHE A 329 1.91 4.01 -15.33
CA PHE A 329 0.80 3.25 -14.75
C PHE A 329 -0.55 3.58 -15.38
N ILE A 330 -0.79 4.86 -15.65
CA ILE A 330 -2.02 5.31 -16.31
C ILE A 330 -2.07 4.86 -17.78
N LYS A 331 -1.02 5.18 -18.55
CA LYS A 331 -1.06 5.09 -20.01
C LYS A 331 -0.84 3.67 -20.53
N GLU A 332 0.12 2.95 -19.94
CA GLU A 332 0.59 1.67 -20.47
C GLU A 332 0.02 0.50 -19.65
N LEU A 333 0.01 0.61 -18.31
CA LEU A 333 -0.36 -0.50 -17.43
C LEU A 333 -1.87 -0.59 -17.15
N GLY A 334 -2.60 0.49 -17.39
CA GLY A 334 -4.05 0.53 -17.30
C GLY A 334 -4.59 0.53 -15.87
N MET A 335 -3.91 1.18 -14.93
CA MET A 335 -4.44 1.38 -13.58
C MET A 335 -5.66 2.33 -13.61
N ASN A 336 -6.67 2.14 -12.74
CA ASN A 336 -7.80 3.08 -12.70
C ASN A 336 -7.34 4.43 -12.14
N ARG A 337 -6.65 4.42 -11.00
CA ARG A 337 -6.07 5.64 -10.42
C ARG A 337 -4.64 5.44 -9.95
N VAL A 338 -3.87 6.52 -9.87
CA VAL A 338 -2.51 6.55 -9.32
C VAL A 338 -2.34 7.77 -8.42
N TYR A 339 -1.47 7.67 -7.42
CA TYR A 339 -1.19 8.79 -6.51
C TYR A 339 -0.70 10.04 -7.24
N ASN A 340 -1.22 11.20 -6.86
CA ASN A 340 -0.74 12.50 -7.31
C ASN A 340 0.18 13.13 -6.26
N SER A 341 1.39 12.58 -6.12
CA SER A 341 2.39 13.10 -5.18
C SER A 341 2.71 14.58 -5.43
N ALA A 342 2.67 15.01 -6.70
CA ALA A 342 2.86 16.40 -7.09
C ALA A 342 1.78 17.34 -6.50
N PHE A 343 0.51 16.93 -6.45
CA PHE A 343 -0.54 17.72 -5.79
C PHE A 343 -0.18 18.00 -4.33
N MET A 344 0.21 16.96 -3.58
CA MET A 344 0.53 17.11 -2.16
C MET A 344 1.79 17.95 -1.95
N HIS A 345 2.91 17.57 -2.55
CA HIS A 345 4.20 18.24 -2.28
C HIS A 345 4.30 19.65 -2.86
N MET A 346 3.76 19.92 -4.05
CA MET A 346 3.84 21.26 -4.64
C MET A 346 2.95 22.25 -3.91
N LEU A 347 1.72 21.85 -3.50
CA LEU A 347 0.82 22.72 -2.77
C LEU A 347 1.28 22.92 -1.31
N LEU A 348 1.89 21.90 -0.69
CA LEU A 348 2.53 22.06 0.61
C LEU A 348 3.65 23.10 0.56
N ALA A 349 4.52 23.00 -0.45
CA ALA A 349 5.63 23.92 -0.69
C ALA A 349 5.22 25.24 -1.39
N GLU A 350 3.92 25.50 -1.58
CA GLU A 350 3.38 26.71 -2.21
C GLU A 350 3.88 26.97 -3.65
N ARG A 351 4.33 25.92 -4.33
CA ARG A 351 4.76 25.92 -5.74
C ARG A 351 3.56 25.83 -6.69
N THR A 352 2.57 26.70 -6.47
CA THR A 352 1.29 26.70 -7.19
C THR A 352 1.46 26.95 -8.70
N ASN A 353 2.44 27.75 -9.10
CA ASN A 353 2.75 28.00 -10.51
C ASN A 353 3.28 26.74 -11.23
N GLU A 354 4.13 25.96 -10.57
CA GLU A 354 4.61 24.67 -11.10
C GLU A 354 3.46 23.68 -11.24
N TYR A 355 2.61 23.57 -10.21
CA TYR A 355 1.44 22.70 -10.26
C TYR A 355 0.47 23.10 -11.38
N LYS A 356 0.22 24.41 -11.56
CA LYS A 356 -0.60 24.95 -12.67
C LYS A 356 -0.01 24.60 -14.04
N ASN A 357 1.30 24.72 -14.21
CA ASN A 357 1.96 24.35 -15.46
C ASN A 357 1.88 22.85 -15.73
N MET A 358 2.04 22.03 -14.69
CA MET A 358 1.83 20.59 -14.80
C MET A 358 0.40 20.30 -15.29
N LEU A 359 -0.62 20.88 -14.65
CA LEU A 359 -2.02 20.72 -15.07
C LEU A 359 -2.27 21.13 -16.52
N LYS A 360 -1.71 22.26 -16.97
CA LYS A 360 -1.79 22.67 -18.39
C LYS A 360 -1.17 21.63 -19.32
N GLY A 361 -0.03 21.05 -18.94
CA GLY A 361 0.59 19.96 -19.69
C GLY A 361 -0.32 18.74 -19.80
N ILE A 362 -0.97 18.34 -18.69
CA ILE A 362 -1.92 17.23 -18.69
C ILE A 362 -3.10 17.52 -19.61
N LEU A 363 -3.66 18.73 -19.54
CA LEU A 363 -4.81 19.14 -20.36
C LEU A 363 -4.47 19.18 -21.85
N TYR A 364 -3.27 19.64 -22.19
CA TYR A 364 -2.79 19.64 -23.57
C TYR A 364 -2.62 18.21 -24.11
N GLU A 365 -2.16 17.29 -23.28
CA GLU A 365 -1.94 15.90 -23.69
C GLU A 365 -3.24 15.08 -23.71
N ASN A 366 -3.92 14.93 -22.57
CA ASN A 366 -5.20 14.24 -22.46
C ASN A 366 -5.88 14.53 -21.10
N ILE A 367 -7.05 15.18 -21.14
CA ILE A 367 -7.85 15.52 -19.96
C ILE A 367 -8.27 14.31 -19.11
N GLU A 368 -8.46 13.14 -19.72
CA GLU A 368 -8.86 11.92 -19.02
C GLU A 368 -7.82 11.44 -18.00
N ILE A 369 -6.58 11.92 -18.11
CA ILE A 369 -5.52 11.63 -17.13
C ILE A 369 -5.81 12.33 -15.80
N LEU A 370 -6.40 13.53 -15.79
CA LEU A 370 -6.76 14.21 -14.53
C LEU A 370 -7.74 13.38 -13.71
N LYS A 371 -8.72 12.74 -14.37
CA LYS A 371 -9.65 11.81 -13.72
C LYS A 371 -8.94 10.61 -13.11
N ARG A 372 -7.72 10.29 -13.54
CA ARG A 372 -6.92 9.14 -13.10
C ARG A 372 -6.00 9.42 -11.92
N LEU A 373 -5.99 10.65 -11.40
CA LEU A 373 -5.12 11.06 -10.31
C LEU A 373 -5.86 10.95 -8.96
N VAL A 374 -5.19 10.38 -7.96
CA VAL A 374 -5.64 10.42 -6.56
C VAL A 374 -5.09 11.69 -5.94
N ASN A 375 -5.95 12.65 -5.63
CA ASN A 375 -5.57 13.89 -4.97
C ASN A 375 -5.75 13.70 -3.45
N TYR A 376 -4.68 13.92 -2.69
CA TYR A 376 -4.64 13.76 -1.24
C TYR A 376 -3.73 14.82 -0.62
N LEU A 377 -4.01 15.19 0.63
CA LEU A 377 -3.14 16.06 1.43
C LEU A 377 -2.20 15.26 2.32
N SER A 378 -2.62 14.04 2.71
CA SER A 378 -1.77 13.06 3.35
C SER A 378 -2.25 11.64 3.06
N ASN A 379 -1.38 10.67 3.32
CA ASN A 379 -1.63 9.24 3.22
C ASN A 379 -1.08 8.57 4.51
N PRO A 380 -1.24 7.25 4.69
CA PRO A 380 -0.81 6.55 5.91
C PRO A 380 0.69 6.62 6.25
N ASP A 381 1.55 6.82 5.26
CA ASP A 381 3.02 6.85 5.44
C ASP A 381 3.55 8.27 5.69
N GLU A 382 2.70 9.26 5.42
CA GLU A 382 2.96 10.69 5.51
C GLU A 382 2.58 11.28 6.88
N GLU A 383 3.12 12.46 7.21
CA GLU A 383 2.72 13.16 8.44
C GLU A 383 1.23 13.53 8.43
N PRO A 384 0.56 13.53 9.60
CA PRO A 384 -0.80 14.03 9.72
C PRO A 384 -0.95 15.45 9.17
N ILE A 385 -2.14 15.76 8.65
CA ILE A 385 -2.36 17.02 7.93
C ILE A 385 -2.22 18.23 8.85
N ALA A 386 -2.61 18.08 10.12
CA ALA A 386 -2.43 19.11 11.13
C ALA A 386 -0.94 19.51 11.32
N ASN A 387 0.00 18.60 11.09
CA ASN A 387 1.45 18.86 11.13
C ASN A 387 1.99 19.47 9.84
N LYS A 388 1.31 19.29 8.70
CA LYS A 388 1.78 19.74 7.37
C LYS A 388 1.11 21.02 6.90
N PHE A 389 -0.19 20.94 6.62
CA PHE A 389 -0.99 22.05 6.10
C PHE A 389 -1.62 22.89 7.21
N GLY A 390 -1.57 22.40 8.46
CA GLY A 390 -2.28 22.98 9.58
C GLY A 390 -3.80 22.81 9.45
N LYS A 391 -4.54 23.64 10.18
CA LYS A 391 -6.02 23.65 10.23
C LYS A 391 -6.64 24.98 9.75
N GLY A 392 -5.80 25.85 9.18
CA GLY A 392 -6.17 27.19 8.71
C GLY A 392 -6.61 27.22 7.24
N ASP A 393 -6.57 28.42 6.65
CA ASP A 393 -7.10 28.66 5.30
C ASP A 393 -6.32 27.95 4.20
N LYS A 394 -5.00 27.73 4.40
CA LYS A 394 -4.18 26.92 3.49
C LYS A 394 -4.76 25.51 3.34
N TYR A 395 -5.07 24.85 4.46
CA TYR A 395 -5.70 23.52 4.45
C TYR A 395 -7.04 23.53 3.70
N LEU A 396 -7.92 24.51 4.02
CA LEU A 396 -9.22 24.58 3.37
C LEU A 396 -9.10 24.83 1.87
N GLY A 397 -8.27 25.79 1.45
CA GLY A 397 -8.05 26.10 0.04
C GLY A 397 -7.58 24.87 -0.74
N VAL A 398 -6.60 24.13 -0.22
CA VAL A 398 -6.09 22.90 -0.85
C VAL A 398 -7.14 21.78 -0.83
N THR A 399 -7.92 21.64 0.25
CA THR A 399 -9.01 20.65 0.33
C THR A 399 -10.12 20.96 -0.68
N ILE A 400 -10.46 22.24 -0.88
CA ILE A 400 -11.41 22.69 -1.90
C ILE A 400 -10.87 22.35 -3.30
N MET A 401 -9.58 22.61 -3.57
CA MET A 401 -8.94 22.19 -4.83
C MET A 401 -9.01 20.67 -5.02
N MET A 402 -8.70 19.88 -3.99
CA MET A 402 -8.77 18.42 -4.01
C MET A 402 -10.18 17.93 -4.41
N LEU A 403 -11.22 18.61 -3.90
CA LEU A 403 -12.63 18.27 -4.15
C LEU A 403 -13.22 18.85 -5.44
N THR A 404 -12.54 19.79 -6.10
CA THR A 404 -13.05 20.45 -7.33
C THR A 404 -12.26 20.04 -8.57
N LEU A 405 -11.02 19.57 -8.43
CA LEU A 405 -10.28 18.97 -9.53
C LEU A 405 -10.86 17.59 -9.91
N PRO A 406 -10.80 17.20 -11.20
CA PRO A 406 -11.02 15.82 -11.60
C PRO A 406 -10.04 14.88 -10.89
N GLY A 407 -10.48 13.66 -10.60
CA GLY A 407 -9.67 12.66 -9.88
C GLY A 407 -10.41 12.02 -8.71
N LEU A 408 -9.67 11.27 -7.91
CA LEU A 408 -10.16 10.61 -6.69
C LEU A 408 -9.70 11.40 -5.46
N PRO A 409 -10.60 12.06 -4.70
CA PRO A 409 -10.27 12.64 -3.42
C PRO A 409 -10.07 11.54 -2.37
N LEU A 410 -8.96 11.61 -1.66
CA LEU A 410 -8.60 10.67 -0.60
C LEU A 410 -8.32 11.44 0.70
N PHE A 411 -9.13 11.17 1.71
CA PHE A 411 -8.99 11.73 3.05
C PHE A 411 -8.24 10.75 3.95
N SER A 412 -7.23 11.24 4.68
CA SER A 412 -6.44 10.43 5.60
C SER A 412 -7.17 10.22 6.94
N HIS A 413 -6.71 9.24 7.72
CA HIS A 413 -7.19 9.08 9.09
C HIS A 413 -6.91 10.36 9.89
N GLY A 414 -7.87 10.82 10.69
CA GLY A 414 -7.71 11.99 11.55
C GLY A 414 -7.79 13.34 10.85
N GLN A 415 -7.89 13.36 9.50
CA GLN A 415 -7.93 14.60 8.72
C GLN A 415 -9.11 15.50 9.09
N ILE A 416 -10.28 14.91 9.31
CA ILE A 416 -11.52 15.66 9.61
C ILE A 416 -11.52 16.09 11.08
N GLU A 417 -11.04 15.19 11.93
CA GLU A 417 -10.98 15.37 13.38
C GLU A 417 -9.88 16.35 13.81
N GLY A 418 -8.86 16.56 12.97
CA GLY A 418 -7.75 17.48 13.22
C GLY A 418 -6.63 16.89 14.08
N PHE A 419 -6.43 15.56 14.00
CA PHE A 419 -5.42 14.84 14.79
C PHE A 419 -3.98 15.08 14.28
N TYR A 420 -3.04 15.04 15.22
CA TYR A 420 -1.61 15.31 15.08
C TYR A 420 -0.76 14.03 15.19
N GLU A 421 -1.29 12.95 15.78
CA GLU A 421 -0.55 11.70 15.94
C GLU A 421 -0.45 10.93 14.63
N LYS A 422 0.77 10.52 14.27
CA LYS A 422 1.04 9.63 13.15
C LYS A 422 0.96 8.18 13.62
N TYR A 423 0.14 7.38 12.95
CA TYR A 423 -0.01 5.97 13.29
C TYR A 423 0.88 5.10 12.39
N GLY A 424 1.88 4.46 12.99
CA GLY A 424 2.63 3.39 12.36
C GLY A 424 1.75 2.15 12.09
N MET A 425 2.24 1.25 11.25
CA MET A 425 1.51 0.05 10.84
C MET A 425 1.37 -1.00 11.97
N GLU A 426 2.07 -0.81 13.08
CA GLU A 426 2.10 -1.62 14.29
C GLU A 426 1.20 -1.09 15.43
N TYR A 427 0.50 0.03 15.21
CA TYR A 427 -0.36 0.62 16.24
C TYR A 427 -1.67 -0.17 16.36
N TYR A 428 -2.11 -0.36 17.61
CA TYR A 428 -3.43 -0.93 17.91
C TYR A 428 -4.36 0.05 18.64
N ARG A 429 -3.83 1.16 19.14
CA ARG A 429 -4.53 2.27 19.78
C ARG A 429 -3.72 3.55 19.56
N PRO A 430 -4.33 4.74 19.64
CA PRO A 430 -3.55 5.98 19.74
C PRO A 430 -2.76 6.00 21.06
N TRP A 431 -1.58 6.62 21.06
CA TRP A 431 -0.83 6.90 22.28
C TRP A 431 -1.26 8.21 22.93
N ASN A 432 -1.69 9.17 22.11
CA ASN A 432 -2.21 10.44 22.58
C ASN A 432 -3.74 10.38 22.69
N ASP A 433 -4.27 10.90 23.80
CA ASP A 433 -5.72 11.10 23.95
C ASP A 433 -6.17 12.38 23.23
N GLU A 434 -6.05 12.38 21.91
CA GLU A 434 -6.47 13.51 21.08
C GLU A 434 -7.99 13.62 21.03
N LYS A 435 -8.49 14.84 21.28
CA LYS A 435 -9.91 15.17 21.12
C LYS A 435 -10.15 15.80 19.76
N ILE A 436 -11.36 15.64 19.25
CA ILE A 436 -11.81 16.28 18.01
C ILE A 436 -11.71 17.79 18.18
N ASP A 437 -11.08 18.46 17.22
CA ASP A 437 -11.12 19.92 17.15
C ASP A 437 -12.49 20.36 16.60
N GLU A 438 -13.41 20.71 17.51
CA GLU A 438 -14.78 21.10 17.16
C GLU A 438 -14.84 22.33 16.25
N SER A 439 -13.93 23.30 16.42
CA SER A 439 -13.87 24.48 15.55
C SER A 439 -13.53 24.06 14.13
N PHE A 440 -12.51 23.21 13.98
CA PHE A 440 -12.09 22.68 12.70
C PHE A 440 -13.11 21.75 12.04
N LEU A 441 -13.77 20.89 12.83
CA LEU A 441 -14.87 20.05 12.34
C LEU A 441 -16.06 20.91 11.88
N ASN A 442 -16.38 21.99 12.58
CA ASN A 442 -17.45 22.90 12.18
C ASN A 442 -17.14 23.63 10.87
N ARG A 443 -15.87 23.95 10.61
CA ARG A 443 -15.44 24.43 9.27
C ARG A 443 -15.68 23.39 8.19
N HIS A 444 -15.36 22.11 8.44
CA HIS A 444 -15.68 21.04 7.48
C HIS A 444 -17.18 20.93 7.19
N LYS A 445 -18.02 20.99 8.23
CA LYS A 445 -19.48 20.95 8.10
C LYS A 445 -20.01 22.11 7.25
N LYS A 446 -19.44 23.30 7.41
CA LYS A 446 -19.87 24.51 6.69
C LYS A 446 -19.32 24.60 5.27
N GLU A 447 -18.05 24.24 5.07
CA GLU A 447 -17.30 24.58 3.86
C GLU A 447 -16.96 23.36 2.99
N ILE A 448 -16.71 22.19 3.58
CA ILE A 448 -16.18 21.01 2.86
C ILE A 448 -17.28 20.01 2.51
N PHE A 449 -18.07 19.53 3.48
CA PHE A 449 -19.09 18.50 3.23
C PHE A 449 -20.16 18.93 2.21
N PRO A 450 -20.64 20.20 2.20
CA PRO A 450 -21.57 20.65 1.17
C PRO A 450 -20.98 20.61 -0.25
N LEU A 451 -19.67 20.83 -0.40
CA LEU A 451 -18.98 20.71 -1.69
C LEU A 451 -18.87 19.25 -2.13
N MET A 452 -18.55 18.34 -1.21
CA MET A 452 -18.53 16.90 -1.49
C MET A 452 -19.86 16.40 -2.05
N LYS A 453 -20.99 16.86 -1.48
CA LYS A 453 -22.34 16.53 -1.96
C LYS A 453 -22.61 17.04 -3.39
N LYS A 454 -22.05 18.19 -3.76
CA LYS A 454 -22.23 18.82 -5.08
C LYS A 454 -21.27 18.25 -6.14
N ARG A 455 -20.23 17.52 -5.74
CA ARG A 455 -19.25 16.92 -6.65
C ARG A 455 -19.95 15.94 -7.60
N LYS A 456 -20.01 16.33 -8.87
CA LYS A 456 -20.37 15.48 -10.00
C LYS A 456 -19.23 15.61 -11.01
N LEU A 457 -18.55 14.52 -11.32
CA LEU A 457 -17.47 14.48 -12.32
C LEU A 457 -17.94 13.97 -13.66
#